data_AF-A0A165PKY9-F1
#
_entry.id   AF-A0A165PKY9-F1
#
_cell.length_a   1.000
_cell.length_b   1.000
_cell.length_c   1.000
_cell.angle_alpha   90.00
_cell.angle_beta   90.00
_cell.angle_gamma   90.00
#
_symmetry.space_group_name_H-M   'P 1'
#
loop_
_entity.id
_entity.type
_entity.pdbx_description
1 polymer ?
#
loop_
_entity_poly.entity_id
_entity_poly.type
_entity_poly.pdbx_seq_one_letter_code
_entity_poly.pdbx_strand_id
1 'polypeptide(L)'
;MRTLAVMPWTLAFILLLPITVHAQDWRDEAGYLYLADRLDRPQDGYCIDVAGSGNWVDFTMPLNAHNCKRPGFYADEAVTFSSPGAIRFPAYRGCVTAVGLNGRTLPGAPLMIKHCADEVDIAQYPFVRASLQDFTHRTDGRIELTGTGLCFEVGADSDSTFSEDHRWRTLNLNTCEDIPESRSVWLEFEQETE
;
A
#
# COMPACT_ATOMS: atom_id res chain seq x y z
N MET A 1 -32.24 26.55 69.61
CA MET A 1 -32.91 26.21 68.33
C MET A 1 -31.86 26.25 67.22
N ARG A 2 -31.46 25.10 66.69
CA ARG A 2 -30.55 24.99 65.54
C ARG A 2 -31.29 24.20 64.45
N THR A 3 -31.57 24.87 63.34
CA THR A 3 -32.27 24.32 62.18
C THR A 3 -31.23 23.62 61.29
N LEU A 4 -31.38 22.31 61.10
CA LEU A 4 -30.57 21.52 60.16
C LEU A 4 -31.21 21.61 58.77
N ALA A 5 -30.49 22.19 57.82
CA ALA A 5 -30.89 22.20 56.41
C ALA A 5 -30.43 20.89 55.75
N VAL A 6 -31.38 20.14 55.19
CA VAL A 6 -31.13 18.89 54.44
C VAL A 6 -30.91 19.27 52.98
N MET A 7 -29.69 19.03 52.47
CA MET A 7 -29.31 19.30 51.09
C MET A 7 -29.66 18.08 50.22
N PRO A 8 -30.50 18.20 49.18
CA PRO A 8 -30.91 17.06 48.39
C PRO A 8 -29.78 16.65 47.44
N TRP A 9 -29.36 15.39 47.54
CA TRP A 9 -28.42 14.77 46.61
C TRP A 9 -29.16 14.41 45.32
N THR A 10 -29.10 15.27 44.31
CA THR A 10 -29.51 14.91 42.94
C THR A 10 -28.46 13.97 42.34
N LEU A 11 -28.78 12.67 42.30
CA LEU A 11 -28.07 11.67 41.51
C LEU A 11 -28.19 12.01 40.02
N ALA A 12 -27.11 12.54 39.44
CA ALA A 12 -26.99 12.67 37.99
C ALA A 12 -26.70 11.28 37.39
N PHE A 13 -27.72 10.66 36.79
CA PHE A 13 -27.55 9.48 35.96
C PHE A 13 -26.85 9.89 34.65
N ILE A 14 -25.54 9.64 34.56
CA ILE A 14 -24.80 9.76 33.30
C ILE A 14 -25.17 8.54 32.45
N LEU A 15 -26.01 8.76 31.43
CA LEU A 15 -26.28 7.77 30.38
C LEU A 15 -24.99 7.57 29.57
N LEU A 16 -24.29 6.45 29.83
CA LEU A 16 -23.22 5.95 28.98
C LEU A 16 -23.84 5.39 27.69
N LEU A 17 -23.95 6.22 26.66
CA LEU A 17 -24.25 5.74 25.31
C LEU A 17 -23.05 4.92 24.81
N PRO A 18 -23.25 3.66 24.37
CA PRO A 18 -22.18 2.87 23.80
C PRO A 18 -21.76 3.50 22.47
N ILE A 19 -20.52 4.00 22.41
CA ILE A 19 -19.91 4.41 21.15
C ILE A 19 -19.55 3.13 20.42
N THR A 20 -20.34 2.75 19.42
CA THR A 20 -19.98 1.68 18.50
C THR A 20 -18.90 2.21 17.56
N VAL A 21 -17.65 1.89 17.85
CA VAL A 21 -16.55 2.06 16.89
C VAL A 21 -16.75 1.00 15.80
N HIS A 22 -17.29 1.41 14.66
CA HIS A 22 -17.26 0.56 13.47
C HIS A 22 -15.80 0.44 13.03
N ALA A 23 -15.27 -0.79 13.01
CA ALA A 23 -14.01 -1.04 12.34
C ALA A 23 -14.23 -0.72 10.86
N GLN A 24 -13.44 0.21 10.33
CA GLN A 24 -13.48 0.55 8.91
C GLN A 24 -13.06 -0.69 8.11
N ASP A 25 -13.84 -1.07 7.08
CA ASP A 25 -13.46 -2.17 6.21
C ASP A 25 -12.23 -1.71 5.43
N TRP A 26 -11.16 -2.51 5.41
CA TRP A 26 -9.96 -2.16 4.67
C TRP A 26 -10.24 -2.06 3.16
N ARG A 27 -11.35 -2.64 2.70
CA ARG A 27 -11.81 -2.54 1.32
C ARG A 27 -12.32 -1.17 0.96
N ASP A 28 -12.77 -0.38 1.94
CA ASP A 28 -13.27 0.97 1.71
C ASP A 28 -12.15 1.82 1.09
N GLU A 29 -12.43 2.42 -0.08
CA GLU A 29 -11.50 3.27 -0.84
C GLU A 29 -10.26 2.56 -1.42
N ALA A 30 -10.08 1.27 -1.13
CA ALA A 30 -8.99 0.48 -1.69
C ALA A 30 -9.33 0.02 -3.11
N GLY A 31 -8.33 0.02 -3.97
CA GLY A 31 -8.41 -0.53 -5.32
C GLY A 31 -7.10 -1.20 -5.68
N TYR A 32 -7.05 -1.73 -6.89
CA TYR A 32 -5.81 -2.28 -7.43
C TYR A 32 -5.00 -1.22 -8.17
N LEU A 33 -3.68 -1.40 -8.14
CA LEU A 33 -2.72 -0.61 -8.91
C LEU A 33 -2.13 -1.47 -10.02
N TYR A 34 -2.53 -1.18 -11.26
CA TYR A 34 -2.29 -2.02 -12.43
C TYR A 34 -1.18 -1.50 -13.30
N LEU A 35 -0.37 -2.38 -13.86
CA LEU A 35 0.46 -2.03 -15.00
C LEU A 35 -0.44 -1.81 -16.22
N ALA A 36 -0.26 -0.69 -16.94
CA ALA A 36 -1.09 -0.34 -18.09
C ALA A 36 -0.93 -1.33 -19.25
N ASP A 37 0.29 -1.80 -19.49
CA ASP A 37 0.58 -2.86 -20.45
C ASP A 37 0.39 -4.22 -19.77
N ARG A 38 -0.35 -5.11 -20.42
CA ARG A 38 -0.65 -6.44 -19.92
C ARG A 38 0.53 -7.42 -20.08
N LEU A 39 1.56 -7.05 -20.84
CA LEU A 39 2.74 -7.86 -21.14
C LEU A 39 2.35 -9.26 -21.64
N ASP A 40 2.88 -10.31 -21.03
CA ASP A 40 2.60 -11.72 -21.32
C ASP A 40 1.30 -12.23 -20.67
N ARG A 41 0.51 -11.35 -20.05
CA ARG A 41 -0.72 -11.66 -19.32
C ARG A 41 -1.95 -10.97 -19.94
N PRO A 42 -2.34 -11.30 -21.18
CA PRO A 42 -3.43 -10.60 -21.86
C PRO A 42 -4.78 -10.74 -21.16
N GLN A 43 -5.00 -11.75 -20.31
CA GLN A 43 -6.27 -11.97 -19.60
C GLN A 43 -6.42 -11.10 -18.36
N ASP A 44 -5.36 -10.96 -17.56
CA ASP A 44 -5.42 -10.39 -16.20
C ASP A 44 -4.35 -9.33 -15.91
N GLY A 45 -3.34 -9.15 -16.76
CA GLY A 45 -2.30 -8.12 -16.59
C GLY A 45 -1.44 -8.34 -15.36
N TYR A 46 -0.86 -7.27 -14.82
CA TYR A 46 -0.01 -7.28 -13.62
C TYR A 46 -0.42 -6.22 -12.61
N CYS A 47 -0.42 -6.57 -11.32
CA CYS A 47 -0.76 -5.75 -10.17
C CYS A 47 0.39 -5.73 -9.18
N ILE A 48 0.49 -4.68 -8.36
CA ILE A 48 1.36 -4.71 -7.20
C ILE A 48 0.88 -5.79 -6.21
N ASP A 49 1.79 -6.62 -5.72
CA ASP A 49 1.44 -7.77 -4.87
C ASP A 49 2.42 -7.92 -3.69
N VAL A 50 1.84 -8.22 -2.52
CA VAL A 50 2.59 -8.65 -1.33
C VAL A 50 2.81 -10.16 -1.40
N ALA A 51 4.08 -10.56 -1.36
CA ALA A 51 4.45 -11.97 -1.41
C ALA A 51 3.73 -12.81 -0.34
N GLY A 52 3.17 -13.93 -0.78
CA GLY A 52 2.47 -14.90 0.06
C GLY A 52 0.96 -14.88 -0.16
N SER A 53 0.19 -15.51 0.74
CA SER A 53 -1.27 -15.52 0.66
C SER A 53 -1.90 -15.86 2.02
N GLY A 54 -2.97 -15.16 2.37
CA GLY A 54 -3.70 -15.37 3.63
C GLY A 54 -2.80 -15.27 4.85
N ASN A 55 -2.66 -16.35 5.62
CA ASN A 55 -1.81 -16.40 6.82
C ASN A 55 -0.31 -16.53 6.51
N TRP A 56 0.08 -16.63 5.23
CA TRP A 56 1.45 -16.85 4.77
C TRP A 56 2.04 -15.62 4.06
N VAL A 57 1.41 -14.46 4.20
CA VAL A 57 1.96 -13.20 3.71
C VAL A 57 3.29 -12.89 4.42
N ASP A 58 4.31 -12.53 3.66
CA ASP A 58 5.67 -12.33 4.15
C ASP A 58 6.18 -10.91 3.85
N PHE A 59 6.12 -10.04 4.87
CA PHE A 59 6.63 -8.66 4.77
C PHE A 59 8.16 -8.54 4.83
N THR A 60 8.89 -9.66 4.96
CA THR A 60 10.35 -9.69 4.84
C THR A 60 10.80 -9.82 3.38
N MET A 61 9.89 -10.19 2.48
CA MET A 61 10.13 -10.27 1.04
C MET A 61 9.83 -8.94 0.33
N PRO A 62 10.46 -8.67 -0.83
CA PRO A 62 10.07 -7.56 -1.69
C PRO A 62 8.63 -7.67 -2.19
N LEU A 63 8.03 -6.53 -2.48
CA LEU A 63 6.86 -6.48 -3.34
C LEU A 63 7.22 -6.99 -4.74
N ASN A 64 6.23 -7.58 -5.38
CA ASN A 64 6.37 -8.07 -6.75
C ASN A 64 5.23 -7.53 -7.61
N ALA A 65 5.35 -7.70 -8.93
CA ALA A 65 4.23 -7.54 -9.84
C ALA A 65 3.68 -8.93 -10.15
N HIS A 66 2.51 -9.27 -9.63
CA HIS A 66 1.84 -10.55 -9.83
C HIS A 66 0.68 -10.38 -10.82
N ASN A 67 0.27 -11.44 -11.51
CA ASN A 67 -0.94 -11.36 -12.32
C ASN A 67 -2.16 -11.06 -11.45
N CYS A 68 -2.97 -10.08 -11.86
CA CYS A 68 -4.03 -9.56 -11.02
C CYS A 68 -5.11 -10.61 -10.71
N LYS A 69 -5.54 -10.68 -9.46
CA LYS A 69 -6.47 -11.70 -8.97
C LYS A 69 -7.94 -11.34 -9.23
N ARG A 70 -8.35 -11.29 -10.51
CA ARG A 70 -9.74 -11.05 -10.95
C ARG A 70 -10.45 -12.33 -11.45
N PRO A 71 -11.78 -12.46 -11.32
CA PRO A 71 -12.71 -11.58 -10.58
C PRO A 71 -12.58 -11.82 -9.08
N GLY A 72 -12.22 -10.80 -8.32
CA GLY A 72 -11.90 -10.92 -6.90
C GLY A 72 -11.20 -9.69 -6.37
N PHE A 73 -11.19 -9.53 -5.05
CA PHE A 73 -10.53 -8.41 -4.38
C PHE A 73 -9.78 -8.91 -3.14
N TYR A 74 -8.46 -8.96 -3.25
CA TYR A 74 -7.59 -9.61 -2.29
C TYR A 74 -6.68 -8.60 -1.57
N ALA A 75 -6.50 -8.82 -0.27
CA ALA A 75 -5.77 -7.92 0.62
C ALA A 75 -4.31 -7.68 0.20
N ASP A 76 -3.70 -8.65 -0.51
CA ASP A 76 -2.32 -8.64 -0.96
C ASP A 76 -2.08 -7.85 -2.25
N GLU A 77 -3.13 -7.43 -2.96
CA GLU A 77 -3.03 -6.60 -4.16
C GLU A 77 -3.86 -5.30 -4.06
N ALA A 78 -4.54 -5.09 -2.93
CA ALA A 78 -5.39 -3.94 -2.67
C ALA A 78 -4.63 -2.81 -1.98
N VAL A 79 -4.67 -1.62 -2.58
CA VAL A 79 -3.99 -0.43 -2.10
C VAL A 79 -4.90 0.80 -2.07
N THR A 80 -4.56 1.77 -1.22
CA THR A 80 -5.02 3.15 -1.35
C THR A 80 -3.85 4.02 -1.76
N PHE A 81 -4.10 5.01 -2.63
CA PHE A 81 -3.07 5.96 -3.03
C PHE A 81 -3.68 7.36 -3.12
N SER A 82 -3.16 8.28 -2.31
CA SER A 82 -3.48 9.71 -2.43
C SER A 82 -2.24 10.41 -2.94
N SER A 83 -2.05 10.45 -4.26
CA SER A 83 -0.88 11.06 -4.90
C SER A 83 -0.95 12.61 -4.84
N PRO A 84 0.15 13.31 -4.46
CA PRO A 84 1.38 12.77 -3.91
C PRO A 84 1.22 12.26 -2.47
N GLY A 85 1.85 11.14 -2.14
CA GLY A 85 1.82 10.56 -0.81
C GLY A 85 2.16 9.07 -0.78
N ALA A 86 1.87 8.43 0.36
CA ALA A 86 2.09 7.00 0.53
C ALA A 86 1.04 6.13 -0.16
N ILE A 87 1.52 5.08 -0.82
CA ILE A 87 0.72 3.93 -1.25
C ILE A 87 0.58 2.98 -0.06
N ARG A 88 -0.64 2.72 0.39
CA ARG A 88 -0.93 1.93 1.60
C ARG A 88 -1.60 0.63 1.23
N PHE A 89 -1.26 -0.44 1.94
CA PHE A 89 -2.00 -1.69 1.98
C PHE A 89 -2.87 -1.69 3.24
N PRO A 90 -4.14 -1.27 3.16
CA PRO A 90 -4.97 -1.02 4.33
C PRO A 90 -5.19 -2.27 5.19
N ALA A 91 -5.31 -3.45 4.56
CA ALA A 91 -5.47 -4.73 5.26
C ALA A 91 -4.28 -5.07 6.19
N TYR A 92 -3.10 -4.57 5.85
CA TYR A 92 -1.85 -4.84 6.58
C TYR A 92 -1.35 -3.64 7.39
N ARG A 93 -2.02 -2.49 7.30
CA ARG A 93 -1.56 -1.22 7.90
C ARG A 93 -0.10 -0.92 7.55
N GLY A 94 0.25 -1.18 6.29
CA GLY A 94 1.59 -1.09 5.76
C GLY A 94 1.68 -0.11 4.60
N CYS A 95 2.85 0.49 4.41
CA CYS A 95 3.14 1.40 3.32
C CYS A 95 4.19 0.81 2.40
N VAL A 96 4.00 1.01 1.09
CA VAL A 96 5.05 0.77 0.10
C VAL A 96 6.26 1.63 0.47
N THR A 97 7.43 1.02 0.53
CA THR A 97 8.66 1.65 0.96
C THR A 97 9.80 1.28 0.03
N ALA A 98 10.44 2.28 -0.54
CA ALA A 98 11.70 2.11 -1.26
C ALA A 98 12.79 1.61 -0.30
N VAL A 99 13.45 0.51 -0.63
CA VAL A 99 14.63 0.09 0.13
C VAL A 99 15.74 1.12 -0.07
N GLY A 100 16.26 1.63 1.04
CA GLY A 100 17.16 2.76 0.98
C GLY A 100 17.89 3.01 2.30
N LEU A 101 18.88 3.88 2.23
CA LEU A 101 19.70 4.29 3.37
C LEU A 101 19.64 5.81 3.53
N ASN A 102 19.43 6.27 4.76
CA ASN A 102 19.36 7.70 5.10
C ASN A 102 18.34 8.47 4.25
N GLY A 103 17.17 7.88 4.01
CA GLY A 103 16.08 8.54 3.28
C GLY A 103 16.29 8.64 1.78
N ARG A 104 17.26 7.91 1.23
CA ARG A 104 17.58 7.87 -0.20
C ARG A 104 17.65 6.44 -0.69
N THR A 105 17.35 6.24 -1.95
CA THR A 105 17.42 4.95 -2.63
C THR A 105 18.23 5.06 -3.93
N LEU A 106 18.45 3.95 -4.61
CA LEU A 106 19.24 3.86 -5.84
C LEU A 106 18.44 3.11 -6.92
N PRO A 107 18.74 3.30 -8.22
CA PRO A 107 18.21 2.45 -9.27
C PRO A 107 18.44 0.95 -8.98
N GLY A 108 17.46 0.12 -9.32
CA GLY A 108 17.39 -1.31 -9.02
C GLY A 108 16.93 -1.64 -7.60
N ALA A 109 16.68 -0.66 -6.73
CA ALA A 109 16.24 -0.94 -5.37
C ALA A 109 14.82 -1.52 -5.34
N PRO A 110 14.58 -2.62 -4.59
CA PRO A 110 13.25 -3.19 -4.45
C PRO A 110 12.33 -2.30 -3.61
N LEU A 111 11.02 -2.52 -3.77
CA LEU A 111 10.00 -2.00 -2.88
C LEU A 111 9.64 -3.05 -1.82
N MET A 112 9.32 -2.62 -0.60
CA MET A 112 8.86 -3.49 0.48
C MET A 112 7.64 -2.90 1.18
N ILE A 113 6.90 -3.74 1.90
CA ILE A 113 5.97 -3.28 2.92
C ILE A 113 6.73 -3.00 4.21
N LYS A 114 6.56 -1.79 4.75
CA LYS A 114 6.98 -1.42 6.11
C LYS A 114 5.86 -0.68 6.81
N HIS A 115 6.04 -0.41 8.09
CA HIS A 115 5.18 0.53 8.80
C HIS A 115 5.14 1.88 8.07
N CYS A 116 3.99 2.53 8.11
CA CYS A 116 3.84 3.85 7.53
C CYS A 116 4.60 4.90 8.37
N ALA A 117 5.38 5.74 7.70
CA ALA A 117 6.30 6.68 8.35
C ALA A 117 5.59 7.78 9.15
N ASP A 118 4.32 8.03 8.86
CA ASP A 118 3.41 8.90 9.62
C ASP A 118 2.82 8.23 10.87
N GLU A 119 2.98 6.91 11.02
CA GLU A 119 2.46 6.13 12.16
C GLU A 119 3.54 5.71 13.18
N VAL A 120 4.83 5.92 12.88
CA VAL A 120 5.93 5.41 13.72
C VAL A 120 6.94 6.47 14.13
N ASP A 121 7.60 6.23 15.26
CA ASP A 121 8.78 6.99 15.69
C ASP A 121 10.02 6.56 14.89
N ILE A 122 10.53 7.45 14.05
CA ILE A 122 11.72 7.22 13.22
C ILE A 122 12.98 6.86 14.02
N ALA A 123 13.06 7.21 15.31
CA ALA A 123 14.17 6.81 16.17
C ALA A 123 14.16 5.29 16.45
N GLN A 124 12.98 4.66 16.44
CA GLN A 124 12.80 3.22 16.61
C GLN A 124 12.83 2.47 15.27
N TYR A 125 12.53 3.16 14.17
CA TYR A 125 12.46 2.61 12.81
C TYR A 125 13.33 3.40 11.82
N PRO A 126 14.67 3.34 11.92
CA PRO A 126 15.57 4.21 11.15
C PRO A 126 15.54 3.99 9.63
N PHE A 127 14.98 2.86 9.19
CA PHE A 127 14.79 2.50 7.77
C PHE A 127 13.39 2.82 7.25
N VAL A 128 12.51 3.38 8.09
CA VAL A 128 11.19 3.87 7.72
C VAL A 128 11.25 5.40 7.74
N ARG A 129 11.25 6.02 6.56
CA ARG A 129 11.29 7.48 6.42
C ARG A 129 10.27 7.92 5.39
N ALA A 130 9.62 9.05 5.62
CA ALA A 130 8.64 9.61 4.69
C ALA A 130 9.21 9.77 3.28
N SER A 131 10.48 10.16 3.13
CA SER A 131 11.14 10.30 1.82
C SER A 131 11.37 8.98 1.06
N LEU A 132 11.11 7.83 1.68
CA LEU A 132 11.14 6.51 1.04
C LEU A 132 9.73 5.96 0.79
N GLN A 133 8.69 6.69 1.18
CA GLN A 133 7.28 6.30 1.08
C GLN A 133 6.43 7.38 0.42
N ASP A 134 7.02 8.48 -0.04
CA ASP A 134 6.31 9.56 -0.73
C ASP A 134 6.42 9.36 -2.23
N PHE A 135 5.29 9.05 -2.85
CA PHE A 135 5.20 8.74 -4.28
C PHE A 135 4.29 9.73 -4.99
N THR A 136 4.62 10.03 -6.25
CA THR A 136 3.80 10.84 -7.14
C THR A 136 3.43 10.04 -8.37
N HIS A 137 2.13 9.86 -8.57
CA HIS A 137 1.58 9.47 -9.86
C HIS A 137 1.72 10.65 -10.83
N ARG A 138 2.66 10.53 -11.77
CA ARG A 138 2.95 11.55 -12.77
C ARG A 138 1.88 11.57 -13.85
N THR A 139 1.86 12.66 -14.62
CA THR A 139 0.93 12.81 -15.76
C THR A 139 1.21 11.86 -16.92
N ASP A 140 2.42 11.27 -16.99
CA ASP A 140 2.77 10.21 -17.95
C ASP A 140 2.38 8.81 -17.44
N GLY A 141 1.66 8.73 -16.32
CA GLY A 141 1.20 7.49 -15.69
C GLY A 141 2.28 6.72 -14.94
N ARG A 142 3.53 7.21 -14.90
CA ARG A 142 4.58 6.61 -14.08
C ARG A 142 4.39 6.98 -12.61
N ILE A 143 4.76 6.08 -11.70
CA ILE A 143 4.79 6.34 -10.26
C ILE A 143 6.24 6.59 -9.86
N GLU A 144 6.54 7.83 -9.48
CA GLU A 144 7.86 8.27 -9.07
C GLU A 144 7.98 8.31 -7.55
N LEU A 145 9.13 7.91 -7.00
CA LEU A 145 9.52 8.34 -5.66
C LEU A 145 9.78 9.86 -5.70
N THR A 146 8.93 10.63 -5.02
CA THR A 146 8.74 12.05 -5.29
C THR A 146 10.04 12.85 -5.36
N GLY A 147 10.31 13.41 -6.54
CA GLY A 147 11.43 14.33 -6.78
C GLY A 147 12.79 13.64 -6.90
N THR A 148 12.85 12.30 -7.00
CA THR A 148 14.11 11.58 -7.16
C THR A 148 14.39 11.16 -8.60
N GLY A 149 13.42 11.26 -9.51
CA GLY A 149 13.55 10.73 -10.88
C GLY A 149 13.61 9.21 -10.96
N LEU A 150 13.20 8.51 -9.89
CA LEU A 150 13.14 7.05 -9.84
C LEU A 150 11.68 6.60 -9.86
N CYS A 151 11.32 5.77 -10.84
CA CYS A 151 9.97 5.30 -11.07
C CYS A 151 9.85 3.80 -10.82
N PHE A 152 8.62 3.35 -10.52
CA PHE A 152 8.30 1.93 -10.46
C PHE A 152 8.58 1.27 -11.81
N GLU A 153 9.32 0.16 -11.76
CA GLU A 153 9.62 -0.68 -12.90
C GLU A 153 9.22 -2.12 -12.61
N VAL A 154 8.43 -2.70 -13.51
CA VAL A 154 8.17 -4.14 -13.58
C VAL A 154 9.30 -4.82 -14.35
N GLY A 155 9.88 -5.87 -13.78
CA GLY A 155 10.99 -6.62 -14.37
C GLY A 155 10.71 -7.19 -15.77
N ALA A 156 11.75 -7.32 -16.59
CA ALA A 156 11.65 -7.82 -17.96
C ALA A 156 11.33 -9.31 -18.05
N ASP A 157 11.71 -10.09 -17.04
CA ASP A 157 11.49 -11.53 -16.96
C ASP A 157 10.27 -11.85 -16.10
N SER A 158 9.50 -12.84 -16.55
CA SER A 158 8.35 -13.42 -15.83
C SER A 158 8.68 -14.84 -15.44
N ASP A 159 8.26 -15.26 -14.25
CA ASP A 159 8.33 -16.64 -13.80
C ASP A 159 7.02 -17.08 -13.14
N SER A 160 6.84 -18.38 -12.95
CA SER A 160 5.71 -18.96 -12.23
C SER A 160 5.94 -18.96 -10.72
N THR A 161 4.87 -18.99 -9.95
CA THR A 161 4.91 -19.32 -8.51
C THR A 161 4.83 -20.84 -8.33
N PHE A 162 3.92 -21.35 -7.50
CA PHE A 162 3.63 -22.78 -7.37
C PHE A 162 2.71 -23.31 -8.49
N SER A 163 2.12 -22.42 -9.29
CA SER A 163 1.25 -22.74 -10.42
C SER A 163 1.74 -22.03 -11.68
N GLU A 164 1.67 -22.70 -12.83
CA GLU A 164 2.02 -22.11 -14.13
C GLU A 164 1.12 -20.92 -14.48
N ASP A 165 -0.12 -20.89 -13.97
CA ASP A 165 -1.08 -19.82 -14.19
C ASP A 165 -0.77 -18.55 -13.37
N HIS A 166 0.06 -18.68 -12.33
CA HIS A 166 0.39 -17.61 -11.40
C HIS A 166 1.76 -17.06 -11.74
N ARG A 167 1.77 -15.92 -12.45
CA ARG A 167 2.97 -15.31 -13.01
C ARG A 167 3.37 -14.10 -12.19
N TRP A 168 4.66 -13.94 -11.96
CA TRP A 168 5.21 -12.81 -11.23
C TRP A 168 6.45 -12.24 -11.91
N ARG A 169 6.72 -10.98 -11.63
CA ARG A 169 7.88 -10.21 -12.10
C ARG A 169 8.43 -9.41 -10.91
N THR A 170 9.70 -9.04 -10.97
CA THR A 170 10.28 -8.14 -9.96
C THR A 170 9.62 -6.77 -10.02
N LEU A 171 9.51 -6.10 -8.87
CA LEU A 171 9.07 -4.71 -8.79
C LEU A 171 10.13 -3.89 -8.04
N ASN A 172 10.68 -2.89 -8.73
CA ASN A 172 11.80 -2.09 -8.22
C ASN A 172 11.68 -0.63 -8.66
N LEU A 173 12.60 0.21 -8.20
CA LEU A 173 12.76 1.59 -8.63
C LEU A 173 13.90 1.71 -9.62
N ASN A 174 13.70 2.44 -10.71
CA ASN A 174 14.74 2.70 -11.70
C ASN A 174 14.58 4.10 -12.32
N THR A 175 15.59 4.59 -13.03
CA THR A 175 15.52 5.92 -13.66
C THR A 175 14.31 5.99 -14.60
N CYS A 176 13.41 6.95 -14.37
CA CYS A 176 12.16 7.05 -15.12
C CYS A 176 12.36 7.15 -16.64
N GLU A 177 13.47 7.77 -17.07
CA GLU A 177 13.81 7.97 -18.49
C GLU A 177 14.38 6.71 -19.17
N ASP A 178 14.96 5.80 -18.39
CA ASP A 178 15.64 4.60 -18.91
C ASP A 178 14.69 3.40 -19.05
N ILE A 179 13.49 3.47 -18.44
CA ILE A 179 12.53 2.37 -18.41
C ILE A 179 11.45 2.51 -19.49
N PRO A 180 11.17 1.43 -20.25
CA PRO A 180 10.07 1.42 -21.23
C PRO A 180 8.72 1.71 -20.59
N GLU A 181 7.85 2.42 -21.31
CA GLU A 181 6.48 2.72 -20.86
C GLU A 181 5.70 1.44 -20.54
N SER A 182 5.88 0.38 -21.34
CA SER A 182 5.25 -0.93 -21.14
C SER A 182 5.57 -1.59 -19.80
N ARG A 183 6.58 -1.12 -19.07
CA ARG A 183 6.98 -1.66 -17.76
C ARG A 183 6.95 -0.63 -16.64
N SER A 184 6.43 0.57 -16.90
CA SER A 184 6.51 1.69 -15.95
C SER A 184 5.28 2.57 -15.84
N VAL A 185 4.31 2.44 -16.76
CA VAL A 185 3.04 3.18 -16.70
C VAL A 185 2.02 2.37 -15.92
N TRP A 186 1.45 2.98 -14.89
CA TRP A 186 0.49 2.38 -13.99
C TRP A 186 -0.86 3.08 -14.09
N LEU A 187 -1.92 2.30 -13.94
CA LEU A 187 -3.28 2.77 -13.81
C LEU A 187 -3.71 2.53 -12.37
N GLU A 188 -4.13 3.61 -11.72
CA GLU A 188 -4.95 3.50 -10.54
C GLU A 188 -6.38 3.18 -11.00
N PHE A 189 -7.12 2.41 -10.20
CA PHE A 189 -8.57 2.17 -10.27
C PHE A 189 -9.10 0.88 -10.93
N GLU A 190 -9.74 0.06 -10.09
CA GLU A 190 -11.21 -0.10 -10.00
C GLU A 190 -11.51 -0.86 -8.68
N GLN A 191 -12.39 -0.31 -7.83
CA GLN A 191 -13.18 -1.18 -6.94
C GLN A 191 -14.15 -1.92 -7.86
N GLU A 192 -14.10 -3.25 -7.90
CA GLU A 192 -15.23 -4.01 -8.45
C GLU A 192 -16.39 -3.83 -7.47
N THR A 193 -17.26 -2.85 -7.73
CA THR A 193 -18.59 -2.81 -7.14
C THR A 193 -19.35 -4.01 -7.70
N GLU A 194 -19.77 -4.92 -6.82
CA GLU A 194 -20.72 -6.00 -7.15
C GLU A 194 -21.96 -5.47 -7.88
#